data_AF-A0A0D0BJW1-F1
#
_entry.id   AF-A0A0D0BJW1-F1
#
_cell.length_a   1.000
_cell.length_b   1.000
_cell.length_c   1.000
_cell.angle_alpha   90.00
_cell.angle_beta   90.00
_cell.angle_gamma   90.00
#
_symmetry.space_group_name_H-M   'P 1'
#
loop_
_entity.id
_entity.type
_entity.pdbx_description
1 polymer ?
#
loop_
_entity_poly.entity_id
_entity_poly.type
_entity_poly.pdbx_seq_one_letter_code
_entity_poly.pdbx_strand_id
1 'polypeptide(L)'
;MSSNPSSLPNLLVFPEDRQLTRISNWAIFCDHLKSVAHPTGLLGYLDGTILSPTSPPPATGPINALSVPPAPITPVPTSINSRSPSIEEWELRDGHLAGIIYQNIKDPRSIRVTEDMSSNAMWMRLTAKYKTNLAATQALAKEQLQQFKYVPRMQFEDYFKQLEALRKAANDIGCSVQDEDLCTRFLTSLTSNYLWILQTHGA
;
A
#
# COMPACT_ATOMS: atom_id res chain seq x y z
N MET A 1 7.31 36.81 -3.98
CA MET A 1 7.96 35.79 -3.14
C MET A 1 8.32 34.63 -4.06
N SER A 2 9.61 34.44 -4.34
CA SER A 2 10.07 33.41 -5.27
C SER A 2 10.12 32.08 -4.53
N SER A 3 9.14 31.20 -4.76
CA SER A 3 9.19 29.82 -4.27
C SER A 3 10.34 29.11 -4.97
N ASN A 4 11.33 28.64 -4.21
CA ASN A 4 12.39 27.80 -4.76
C ASN A 4 11.72 26.52 -5.31
N PRO A 5 11.82 26.22 -6.61
CA PRO A 5 11.19 25.03 -7.20
C PRO A 5 11.84 23.71 -6.75
N SER A 6 12.90 23.79 -5.95
CA SER A 6 13.77 22.68 -5.55
C SER A 6 13.76 22.38 -4.04
N SER A 7 12.91 23.01 -3.23
CA SER A 7 12.75 22.62 -1.83
C SER A 7 11.83 21.40 -1.74
N LEU A 8 12.37 20.25 -1.31
CA LEU A 8 11.55 19.10 -0.95
C LEU A 8 10.57 19.49 0.18
N PRO A 9 9.30 19.08 0.11
CA PRO A 9 8.38 19.26 1.22
C PRO A 9 8.87 18.49 2.46
N ASN A 10 8.36 18.86 3.64
CA ASN A 10 8.60 18.08 4.85
C ASN A 10 8.15 16.62 4.65
N LEU A 11 8.86 15.68 5.28
CA LEU A 11 8.47 14.27 5.27
C LEU A 11 7.04 14.14 5.78
N LEU A 12 6.17 13.59 4.93
CA LEU A 12 4.77 13.42 5.23
C LEU A 12 4.58 12.25 6.20
N VAL A 13 4.00 12.52 7.37
CA VAL A 13 3.57 11.51 8.33
C VAL A 13 2.05 11.41 8.28
N PHE A 14 1.54 10.21 8.02
CA PHE A 14 0.12 9.92 7.98
C PHE A 14 -0.47 9.92 9.40
N PRO A 15 -1.78 10.20 9.53
CA PRO A 15 -2.54 9.89 10.73
C PRO A 15 -2.31 8.44 11.19
N GLU A 16 -2.36 8.19 12.49
CA GLU A 16 -1.97 6.89 13.08
C GLU A 16 -2.79 5.71 12.54
N ASP A 17 -4.06 5.92 12.22
CA ASP A 17 -4.97 4.94 11.61
C ASP A 17 -4.56 4.53 10.18
N ARG A 18 -3.75 5.36 9.51
CA ARG A 18 -3.28 5.18 8.13
C ARG A 18 -1.82 4.74 8.03
N GLN A 19 -1.08 4.77 9.13
CA GLN A 19 0.28 4.22 9.19
C GLN A 19 0.24 2.69 9.15
N LEU A 20 1.19 2.05 8.48
CA LEU A 20 1.25 0.59 8.40
C LEU A 20 1.54 -0.02 9.77
N THR A 21 0.55 -0.76 10.29
CA THR A 21 0.63 -1.42 11.60
C THR A 21 0.56 -2.93 11.45
N ARG A 22 -0.34 -3.42 10.59
CA ARG A 22 -0.63 -4.85 10.42
C ARG A 22 -1.23 -5.12 9.03
N ILE A 23 -1.47 -6.39 8.74
CA ILE A 23 -2.03 -6.76 7.43
C ILE A 23 -3.43 -6.17 7.18
N SER A 24 -4.21 -5.97 8.23
CA SER A 24 -5.58 -5.44 8.10
C SER A 24 -5.67 -3.99 7.65
N ASN A 25 -4.56 -3.23 7.68
CA ASN A 25 -4.56 -1.86 7.15
C ASN A 25 -3.56 -1.68 6.00
N TRP A 26 -3.04 -2.78 5.46
CA TRP A 26 -2.14 -2.78 4.31
C TRP A 26 -2.77 -2.12 3.07
N ALA A 27 -4.03 -2.44 2.77
CA ALA A 27 -4.73 -1.86 1.63
C ALA A 27 -4.89 -0.33 1.78
N ILE A 28 -5.35 0.11 2.95
CA ILE A 28 -5.49 1.54 3.29
C ILE A 28 -4.14 2.26 3.16
N PHE A 29 -3.07 1.68 3.71
CA PHE A 29 -1.73 2.23 3.59
C PHE A 29 -1.27 2.36 2.12
N CYS A 30 -1.50 1.33 1.30
CA CYS A 30 -1.15 1.35 -0.12
C CYS A 30 -1.87 2.48 -0.87
N ASP A 31 -3.17 2.65 -0.62
CA ASP A 31 -3.98 3.66 -1.28
C ASP A 31 -3.53 5.07 -0.88
N HIS A 32 -3.24 5.28 0.40
CA HIS A 32 -2.67 6.55 0.87
C HIS A 32 -1.30 6.86 0.27
N LEU A 33 -0.39 5.88 0.25
CA LEU A 33 0.93 6.07 -0.33
C LEU A 33 0.85 6.42 -1.82
N LYS A 34 -0.01 5.72 -2.58
CA LYS A 34 -0.24 6.02 -4.01
C LYS A 34 -0.89 7.39 -4.20
N SER A 35 -1.84 7.77 -3.34
CA SER A 35 -2.50 9.08 -3.38
C SER A 35 -1.53 10.23 -3.16
N VAL A 36 -0.41 10.00 -2.47
CA VAL A 36 0.66 10.99 -2.28
C VAL A 36 1.66 10.94 -3.44
N ALA A 37 2.07 9.73 -3.85
CA ALA A 37 3.11 9.54 -4.87
C ALA A 37 2.65 9.92 -6.28
N HIS A 38 1.37 9.70 -6.62
CA HIS A 38 0.84 9.99 -7.95
C HIS A 38 0.85 11.49 -8.31
N PRO A 39 0.25 12.41 -7.52
CA PRO A 39 0.25 13.84 -7.86
C PRO A 39 1.63 14.51 -7.74
N THR A 40 2.57 13.89 -7.02
CA THR A 40 3.94 14.42 -6.83
C THR A 40 4.94 13.91 -7.87
N GLY A 41 4.52 13.04 -8.80
CA GLY A 41 5.41 12.43 -9.79
C GLY A 41 6.36 11.36 -9.23
N LEU A 42 6.21 10.99 -7.94
CA LEU A 42 7.07 10.03 -7.25
C LEU A 42 6.68 8.57 -7.52
N LEU A 43 5.50 8.32 -8.10
CA LEU A 43 5.00 6.96 -8.35
C LEU A 43 5.98 6.09 -9.15
N GLY A 44 6.72 6.70 -10.08
CA GLY A 44 7.70 5.97 -10.91
C GLY A 44 8.92 5.45 -10.15
N TYR A 45 9.25 6.06 -9.01
CA TYR A 45 10.30 5.56 -8.11
C TYR A 45 9.77 4.37 -7.29
N LEU A 46 8.49 4.43 -6.88
CA LEU A 46 7.83 3.37 -6.14
C LEU A 46 7.74 2.06 -6.95
N ASP A 47 7.28 2.15 -8.21
CA ASP A 47 7.10 1.00 -9.10
C ASP A 47 8.38 0.59 -9.85
N GLY A 48 9.43 1.41 -9.80
CA GLY A 48 10.72 1.15 -10.42
C GLY A 48 10.77 1.50 -11.92
N THR A 49 9.78 2.21 -12.45
CA THR A 49 9.81 2.69 -13.84
C THR A 49 10.80 3.84 -14.07
N ILE A 50 11.15 4.60 -13.02
CA ILE A 50 12.22 5.61 -13.04
C ILE A 50 13.47 4.99 -12.43
N LEU A 51 14.36 4.52 -13.30
CA LEU A 51 15.62 3.89 -12.91
C LEU A 51 16.67 4.95 -12.51
N SER A 52 17.57 4.55 -11.61
CA SER A 52 18.75 5.34 -11.28
C SER A 52 19.57 5.54 -12.57
N PRO A 53 19.93 6.78 -12.92
CA PRO A 53 20.82 7.02 -14.04
C PRO A 53 22.16 6.33 -13.77
N THR A 54 22.53 5.35 -14.59
CA THR A 54 23.87 4.75 -14.51
C THR A 54 24.89 5.87 -14.68
N SER A 55 25.73 6.10 -13.67
CA SER A 55 26.81 7.07 -13.74
C SER A 55 27.63 6.83 -15.01
N PRO A 56 27.86 7.84 -15.86
CA PRO A 56 28.73 7.67 -17.01
C PRO A 56 30.11 7.22 -16.51
N PRO A 57 30.76 6.22 -17.16
CA PRO A 57 32.10 5.79 -16.75
C PRO A 57 33.05 7.00 -16.76
N PRO A 58 34.02 7.06 -15.82
CA PRO A 58 35.02 8.13 -15.85
C PRO A 58 35.71 8.11 -17.21
N ALA A 59 35.75 9.26 -17.87
CA ALA A 59 36.43 9.40 -19.15
C ALA A 59 37.95 9.23 -18.96
N THR A 60 38.45 8.01 -19.10
CA THR A 60 39.88 7.71 -19.24
C THR A 60 40.30 7.99 -20.68
N GLY A 61 40.46 9.26 -21.02
CA GLY A 61 41.03 9.73 -22.28
C GLY A 61 42.27 10.60 -22.03
N PRO A 62 43.33 10.52 -22.85
CA PRO A 62 44.52 11.32 -22.65
C PRO A 62 44.20 12.81 -22.84
N ILE A 63 44.61 13.58 -21.84
CA ILE A 63 44.58 15.05 -21.79
C ILE A 63 45.49 15.60 -22.88
N ASN A 64 44.91 16.00 -24.01
CA ASN A 64 45.55 16.98 -24.92
C ASN A 64 44.93 18.34 -24.65
N ALA A 65 45.74 19.21 -24.04
CA ALA A 65 45.38 20.56 -23.68
C ALA A 65 45.24 21.46 -24.92
N LEU A 66 44.02 21.97 -25.14
CA LEU A 66 43.76 23.31 -25.67
C LEU A 66 42.47 23.79 -24.99
N SER A 67 42.63 24.39 -23.81
CA SER A 67 41.54 24.90 -22.98
C SER A 67 41.00 26.21 -23.54
N VAL A 68 39.81 26.17 -24.12
CA VAL A 68 38.85 27.27 -24.05
C VAL A 68 38.01 27.01 -22.79
N PRO A 69 37.86 27.97 -21.86
CA PRO A 69 37.06 27.72 -20.65
C PRO A 69 35.61 27.44 -21.05
N PRO A 70 35.00 26.30 -20.66
CA PRO A 70 33.58 26.11 -20.85
C PRO A 70 32.84 27.13 -19.98
N ALA A 71 31.90 27.85 -20.59
CA ALA A 71 30.99 28.71 -19.85
C ALA A 71 30.28 27.89 -18.74
N PRO A 72 30.03 28.44 -17.55
CA PRO A 72 29.34 27.73 -16.49
C PRO A 72 27.93 27.35 -16.97
N ILE A 73 27.75 26.08 -17.31
CA ILE A 73 26.44 25.48 -17.54
C ILE A 73 25.82 25.30 -16.16
N THR A 74 25.09 26.31 -15.70
CA THR A 74 24.22 26.19 -14.53
C THR A 74 23.27 25.01 -14.81
N PRO A 75 23.25 23.94 -13.99
CA PRO A 75 22.31 22.84 -14.20
C PRO A 75 20.90 23.42 -14.09
N VAL A 76 20.15 23.38 -15.19
CA VAL A 76 18.75 23.76 -15.20
C VAL A 76 18.02 22.71 -14.36
N PRO A 77 17.30 23.09 -13.30
CA PRO A 77 16.55 22.14 -12.48
C PRO A 77 15.60 21.36 -13.38
N THR A 78 15.72 20.03 -13.39
CA THR A 78 14.81 19.20 -14.18
C THR A 78 13.44 19.23 -13.49
N SER A 79 12.37 19.37 -14.27
CA SER A 79 11.01 19.33 -13.72
C SER A 79 10.81 18.13 -12.79
N ILE A 80 10.04 18.32 -11.70
CA ILE A 80 9.73 17.26 -10.74
C ILE A 80 9.03 16.05 -11.39
N ASN A 81 8.38 16.28 -12.54
CA ASN A 81 7.69 15.26 -13.32
C ASN A 81 8.58 14.60 -14.40
N SER A 82 9.87 14.94 -14.46
CA SER A 82 10.79 14.29 -15.39
C SER A 82 11.01 12.83 -15.02
N ARG A 83 10.91 11.96 -16.03
CA ARG A 83 11.23 10.52 -15.93
C ARG A 83 12.71 10.22 -16.17
N SER A 84 13.51 11.26 -16.44
CA SER A 84 14.95 11.17 -16.66
C SER A 84 15.64 12.22 -15.78
N PRO A 85 15.63 12.05 -14.45
CA PRO A 85 16.32 12.94 -13.52
C PRO A 85 17.85 12.81 -13.66
N SER A 86 18.60 13.79 -13.16
CA SER A 86 20.03 13.58 -12.86
C SER A 86 20.21 12.54 -11.75
N ILE A 87 21.44 12.08 -11.51
CA ILE A 87 21.70 11.13 -10.41
C ILE A 87 21.36 11.75 -9.05
N GLU A 88 21.74 13.00 -8.82
CA GLU A 88 21.45 13.72 -7.57
C GLU A 88 19.96 13.96 -7.39
N GLU A 89 19.25 14.32 -8.47
CA GLU A 89 17.79 14.48 -8.44
C GLU A 89 17.08 13.14 -8.18
N TRP A 90 17.61 12.05 -8.73
CA TRP A 90 17.09 10.71 -8.51
C TRP A 90 17.25 10.30 -7.05
N GLU A 91 18.45 10.43 -6.49
CA GLU A 91 18.76 10.10 -5.09
C GLU A 91 17.91 10.93 -4.12
N LEU A 92 17.75 12.22 -4.40
CA LEU A 92 16.95 13.13 -3.58
C LEU A 92 15.46 12.74 -3.57
N ARG A 93 14.89 12.42 -4.75
CA ARG A 93 13.46 12.07 -4.90
C ARG A 93 13.16 10.66 -4.38
N ASP A 94 14.02 9.69 -4.68
CA ASP A 94 13.91 8.33 -4.15
C ASP A 94 14.06 8.32 -2.63
N GLY A 95 15.08 9.01 -2.10
CA GLY A 95 15.31 9.15 -0.67
C GLY A 95 14.15 9.85 0.06
N HIS A 96 13.53 10.84 -0.58
CA HIS A 96 12.33 11.49 -0.02
C HIS A 96 11.15 10.51 0.09
N LEU A 97 10.88 9.73 -0.96
CA LEU A 97 9.82 8.73 -0.94
C LEU A 97 10.14 7.58 0.03
N ALA A 98 11.40 7.12 0.08
CA ALA A 98 11.86 6.12 1.04
C ALA A 98 11.67 6.61 2.49
N GLY A 99 11.99 7.87 2.76
CA GLY A 99 11.73 8.52 4.05
C GLY A 99 10.22 8.54 4.40
N ILE A 100 9.35 8.88 3.46
CA ILE A 100 7.89 8.81 3.67
C ILE A 100 7.46 7.38 4.00
N ILE A 101 7.95 6.38 3.26
CA ILE A 101 7.59 4.97 3.53
C ILE A 101 8.06 4.57 4.93
N TYR A 102 9.33 4.80 5.26
CA TYR A 102 9.93 4.39 6.53
C TYR A 102 9.21 5.01 7.74
N GLN A 103 8.94 6.31 7.70
CA GLN A 103 8.28 7.04 8.80
C GLN A 103 6.82 6.62 9.01
N ASN A 104 6.19 6.00 8.01
CA ASN A 104 4.80 5.56 8.06
C ASN A 104 4.65 4.06 8.33
N ILE A 105 5.72 3.37 8.73
CA ILE A 105 5.69 2.00 9.22
C ILE A 105 5.92 2.02 10.74
N LYS A 106 4.99 1.46 11.53
CA LYS A 106 5.14 1.43 12.99
C LYS A 106 6.32 0.57 13.46
N ASP A 107 6.60 -0.52 12.76
CA ASP A 107 7.70 -1.43 13.07
C ASP A 107 8.43 -1.88 11.78
N PRO A 108 9.33 -1.03 11.24
CA PRO A 108 10.06 -1.36 10.02
C PRO A 108 11.05 -2.53 10.22
N ARG A 109 11.56 -2.69 11.45
CA ARG A 109 12.56 -3.72 11.78
C ARG A 109 11.98 -5.13 11.69
N SER A 110 10.75 -5.38 12.15
CA SER A 110 10.13 -6.71 12.02
C SER A 110 9.76 -7.09 10.59
N ILE A 111 9.77 -6.12 9.66
CA ILE A 111 9.57 -6.35 8.22
C ILE A 111 10.91 -6.33 7.47
N ARG A 112 12.03 -6.12 8.19
CA ARG A 112 13.38 -5.99 7.63
C ARG A 112 13.44 -4.89 6.57
N VAL A 113 12.78 -3.76 6.83
CA VAL A 113 12.92 -2.51 6.08
C VAL A 113 13.96 -1.65 6.83
N THR A 114 14.96 -1.15 6.10
CA THR A 114 16.07 -0.37 6.65
C THR A 114 16.19 0.98 5.93
N GLU A 115 16.79 1.97 6.59
CA GLU A 115 16.84 3.37 6.14
C GLU A 115 17.66 3.58 4.86
N ASP A 116 18.56 2.66 4.53
CA ASP A 116 19.42 2.66 3.35
C ASP A 116 18.76 2.06 2.10
N MET A 117 17.55 1.52 2.22
CA MET A 117 16.83 0.95 1.09
C MET A 117 16.26 2.03 0.17
N SER A 118 16.29 1.77 -1.14
CA SER A 118 15.52 2.58 -2.09
C SER A 118 14.02 2.44 -1.85
N SER A 119 13.24 3.44 -2.29
CA SER A 119 11.79 3.42 -2.13
C SER A 119 11.15 2.18 -2.80
N ASN A 120 11.65 1.79 -3.98
CA ASN A 120 11.25 0.58 -4.68
C ASN A 120 11.56 -0.69 -3.88
N ALA A 121 12.75 -0.79 -3.31
CA ALA A 121 13.15 -1.96 -2.52
C ALA A 121 12.28 -2.10 -1.26
N MET A 122 11.98 -0.99 -0.58
CA MET A 122 11.03 -0.98 0.55
C MET A 122 9.65 -1.46 0.08
N TRP A 123 9.13 -0.90 -1.02
CA TRP A 123 7.82 -1.25 -1.57
C TRP A 123 7.69 -2.72 -1.95
N MET A 124 8.70 -3.28 -2.62
CA MET A 124 8.75 -4.69 -3.00
C MET A 124 8.74 -5.60 -1.77
N ARG A 125 9.47 -5.23 -0.71
CA ARG A 125 9.54 -6.01 0.52
C ARG A 125 8.23 -6.00 1.29
N LEU A 126 7.59 -4.84 1.40
CA LEU A 126 6.25 -4.72 1.97
C LEU A 126 5.24 -5.55 1.16
N THR A 127 5.26 -5.40 -0.17
CA THR A 127 4.37 -6.14 -1.08
C THR A 127 4.54 -7.64 -0.93
N ALA A 128 5.77 -8.14 -0.88
CA ALA A 128 6.05 -9.56 -0.69
C ALA A 128 5.53 -10.09 0.65
N LYS A 129 5.73 -9.35 1.75
CA LYS A 129 5.25 -9.73 3.09
C LYS A 129 3.73 -9.72 3.16
N TYR A 130 3.08 -8.68 2.65
CA TYR A 130 1.66 -8.48 2.89
C TYR A 130 0.76 -9.09 1.81
N LYS A 131 1.11 -9.09 0.51
CA LYS A 131 0.24 -9.71 -0.51
C LYS A 131 0.10 -11.22 -0.33
N THR A 132 1.20 -11.92 -0.03
CA THR A 132 1.18 -13.37 0.20
C THR A 132 0.29 -13.72 1.38
N ASN A 133 0.43 -12.99 2.49
CA ASN A 133 -0.40 -13.18 3.67
C ASN A 133 -1.84 -12.70 3.43
N LEU A 134 -2.07 -11.72 2.55
CA LEU A 134 -3.39 -11.14 2.32
C LEU A 134 -4.29 -12.16 1.65
N ALA A 135 -3.81 -12.84 0.61
CA ALA A 135 -4.58 -13.88 -0.07
C ALA A 135 -4.97 -15.01 0.90
N ALA A 136 -4.03 -15.48 1.74
CA ALA A 136 -4.29 -16.49 2.75
C ALA A 136 -5.28 -16.00 3.82
N THR A 137 -5.14 -14.77 4.30
CA THR A 137 -6.03 -14.18 5.31
C THR A 137 -7.43 -13.96 4.75
N GLN A 138 -7.54 -13.53 3.49
CA GLN A 138 -8.82 -13.39 2.79
C GLN A 138 -9.52 -14.73 2.61
N ALA A 139 -8.79 -15.78 2.24
CA ALA A 139 -9.32 -17.14 2.14
C ALA A 139 -9.84 -17.63 3.50
N LEU A 140 -9.06 -17.46 4.57
CA LEU A 140 -9.46 -17.85 5.92
C LEU A 140 -10.70 -17.08 6.42
N ALA A 141 -10.77 -15.77 6.17
CA ALA A 141 -11.93 -14.97 6.57
C ALA A 141 -13.21 -15.42 5.84
N LYS A 142 -13.10 -15.72 4.53
CA LYS A 142 -14.22 -16.30 3.76
C LYS A 142 -14.63 -17.65 4.30
N GLU A 143 -13.66 -18.52 4.62
CA GLU A 143 -13.93 -19.84 5.21
C GLU A 143 -14.63 -19.72 6.57
N GLN A 144 -14.16 -18.83 7.45
CA GLN A 144 -14.80 -18.58 8.75
C GLN A 144 -16.25 -18.14 8.59
N LEU A 145 -16.53 -17.23 7.66
CA LEU A 145 -17.89 -16.78 7.36
C LEU A 145 -18.74 -17.93 6.82
N GLN A 146 -18.20 -18.76 5.93
CA GLN A 146 -18.85 -19.96 5.41
C GLN A 146 -19.06 -21.07 6.46
N GLN A 147 -18.27 -21.11 7.52
CA GLN A 147 -18.39 -22.09 8.59
C GLN A 147 -19.28 -21.60 9.73
N PHE A 148 -19.53 -20.29 9.83
CA PHE A 148 -20.32 -19.70 10.92
C PHE A 148 -21.79 -20.15 10.86
N LYS A 149 -22.22 -21.03 11.77
CA LYS A 149 -23.56 -21.63 11.77
C LYS A 149 -24.41 -21.08 12.91
N TYR A 150 -25.71 -20.94 12.66
CA TYR A 150 -26.67 -20.65 13.70
C TYR A 150 -26.74 -21.83 14.69
N VAL A 151 -26.72 -21.51 15.98
CA VAL A 151 -26.84 -22.49 17.05
C VAL A 151 -28.24 -22.36 17.65
N PRO A 152 -29.06 -23.44 17.77
CA PRO A 152 -30.46 -23.36 18.21
C PRO A 152 -30.73 -22.70 19.57
N ARG A 153 -29.69 -22.42 20.37
CA ARG A 153 -29.78 -21.75 21.68
C ARG A 153 -29.27 -20.30 21.66
N MET A 154 -28.79 -19.82 20.51
CA MET A 154 -28.32 -18.46 20.29
C MET A 154 -29.50 -17.58 19.86
N GLN A 155 -29.59 -16.35 20.37
CA GLN A 155 -30.59 -15.40 19.88
C GLN A 155 -30.20 -14.93 18.47
N PHE A 156 -31.19 -14.67 17.61
CA PHE A 156 -30.94 -14.22 16.24
C PHE A 156 -30.13 -12.92 16.20
N GLU A 157 -30.44 -11.96 17.08
CA GLU A 157 -29.69 -10.70 17.20
C GLU A 157 -28.20 -10.93 17.49
N ASP A 158 -27.87 -11.90 18.34
CA ASP A 158 -26.49 -12.23 18.68
C ASP A 158 -25.78 -12.90 17.50
N TYR A 159 -26.50 -13.75 16.75
CA TYR A 159 -26.00 -14.33 15.51
C TYR A 159 -25.69 -13.25 14.48
N PHE A 160 -26.62 -12.33 14.21
CA PHE A 160 -26.41 -11.26 13.23
C PHE A 160 -25.31 -10.29 13.65
N LYS A 161 -25.19 -9.94 14.93
CA LYS A 161 -24.06 -9.14 15.43
C LYS A 161 -22.72 -9.80 15.17
N GLN A 162 -22.60 -11.11 15.39
CA GLN A 162 -21.36 -11.85 15.14
C GLN A 162 -21.08 -11.97 13.64
N LEU A 163 -22.11 -12.21 12.83
CA LEU A 163 -21.98 -12.29 11.38
C LEU A 163 -21.54 -10.95 10.78
N GLU A 164 -22.08 -9.83 11.28
CA GLU A 164 -21.69 -8.49 10.85
C GLU A 164 -20.26 -8.14 11.31
N ALA A 165 -19.85 -8.59 12.50
CA ALA A 165 -18.46 -8.46 12.95
C ALA A 165 -17.49 -9.23 12.04
N LEU A 166 -17.85 -10.45 11.62
CA LEU A 166 -17.08 -11.24 10.66
C LEU A 166 -17.02 -10.58 9.28
N ARG A 167 -18.15 -10.04 8.79
CA ARG A 167 -18.21 -9.26 7.55
C ARG A 167 -17.27 -8.06 7.63
N LYS A 168 -17.35 -7.26 8.70
CA LYS A 168 -16.50 -6.09 8.89
C LYS A 168 -15.02 -6.48 8.88
N ALA A 169 -14.64 -7.52 9.62
CA ALA A 169 -13.27 -8.01 9.65
C ALA A 169 -12.78 -8.50 8.27
N ALA A 170 -13.65 -9.15 7.49
CA ALA A 170 -13.35 -9.57 6.12
C ALA A 170 -13.19 -8.36 5.18
N ASN A 171 -14.06 -7.36 5.29
CA ASN A 171 -13.99 -6.14 4.48
C ASN A 171 -12.75 -5.31 4.81
N ASP A 172 -12.33 -5.25 6.09
CA ASP A 172 -11.12 -4.56 6.53
C ASP A 172 -9.85 -5.15 5.86
N ILE A 173 -9.83 -6.45 5.58
CA ILE A 173 -8.75 -7.12 4.82
C ILE A 173 -9.01 -7.15 3.30
N GLY A 174 -10.00 -6.41 2.80
CA GLY A 174 -10.29 -6.27 1.37
C GLY A 174 -11.06 -7.45 0.75
N CYS A 175 -11.69 -8.32 1.54
CA CYS A 175 -12.73 -9.21 0.99
C CYS A 175 -13.96 -8.36 0.62
N SER A 176 -14.56 -8.64 -0.54
CA SER A 176 -15.90 -8.13 -0.85
C SER A 176 -16.93 -9.16 -0.41
N VAL A 177 -17.54 -8.97 0.77
CA VAL A 177 -18.69 -9.77 1.24
C VAL A 177 -19.96 -8.94 1.11
N GLN A 178 -20.87 -9.40 0.26
CA GLN A 178 -22.13 -8.72 -0.05
C GLN A 178 -23.28 -9.20 0.85
N ASP A 179 -24.38 -8.45 0.85
CA ASP A 179 -25.56 -8.80 1.67
C ASP A 179 -26.18 -10.13 1.21
N GLU A 180 -26.16 -10.41 -0.10
CA GLU A 180 -26.63 -11.68 -0.66
C GLU A 180 -25.85 -12.89 -0.11
N ASP A 181 -24.54 -12.72 0.11
CA ASP A 181 -23.69 -13.76 0.71
C ASP A 181 -24.12 -14.05 2.15
N LEU A 182 -24.46 -12.99 2.90
CA LEU A 182 -24.94 -13.10 4.29
C LEU A 182 -26.33 -13.73 4.35
N CYS A 183 -27.26 -13.33 3.48
CA CYS A 183 -28.59 -13.91 3.40
C CYS A 183 -28.52 -15.41 3.08
N THR A 184 -27.74 -15.77 2.06
CA THR A 184 -27.47 -17.17 1.70
C THR A 184 -26.86 -17.93 2.89
N ARG A 185 -25.93 -17.30 3.61
CA ARG A 185 -25.29 -17.90 4.77
C ARG A 185 -26.28 -18.16 5.90
N PHE A 186 -27.12 -17.19 6.23
CA PHE A 186 -28.14 -17.34 7.26
C PHE A 186 -29.07 -18.50 6.91
N LEU A 187 -29.64 -18.50 5.70
CA LEU A 187 -30.58 -19.54 5.24
C LEU A 187 -29.95 -20.95 5.27
N THR A 188 -28.70 -21.09 4.82
CA THR A 188 -27.99 -22.37 4.84
C THR A 188 -27.48 -22.79 6.23
N SER A 189 -27.48 -21.87 7.20
CA SER A 189 -27.06 -22.17 8.56
C SER A 189 -28.19 -22.68 9.47
N LEU A 190 -29.44 -22.47 9.07
CA LEU A 190 -30.61 -22.91 9.83
C LEU A 190 -30.69 -24.44 9.80
N THR A 191 -30.92 -25.04 10.97
CA THR A 191 -31.21 -26.49 11.05
C THR A 191 -32.61 -26.78 10.51
N SER A 192 -32.87 -28.03 10.13
CA SER A 192 -34.16 -28.48 9.56
C SER A 192 -35.37 -28.09 10.41
N ASN A 193 -35.17 -27.91 11.72
CA ASN A 193 -36.17 -27.46 12.68
C ASN A 193 -36.70 -26.03 12.45
N TYR A 194 -36.05 -25.24 11.59
CA TYR A 194 -36.47 -23.88 11.24
C TYR A 194 -36.91 -23.75 9.78
N LEU A 195 -36.78 -24.81 8.97
CA LEU A 195 -37.22 -24.81 7.57
C LEU A 195 -38.73 -24.61 7.43
N TRP A 196 -39.53 -25.01 8.44
CA TRP A 196 -40.97 -24.79 8.43
C TRP A 196 -41.34 -23.29 8.43
N ILE A 197 -40.53 -22.42 9.05
CA ILE A 197 -40.77 -20.97 9.09
C ILE A 197 -40.67 -20.37 7.69
N LEU A 198 -39.76 -20.89 6.85
CA LEU A 198 -39.61 -20.48 5.45
C LEU A 198 -40.78 -20.99 4.59
N GLN A 199 -41.40 -22.11 4.96
CA GLN A 199 -42.54 -22.69 4.25
C GLN A 199 -43.87 -22.01 4.61
N THR A 200 -44.03 -21.50 5.83
CA THR A 200 -45.30 -20.90 6.30
C THR A 200 -45.45 -19.42 5.96
N HIS A 201 -44.36 -18.71 5.65
CA HIS A 201 -44.38 -17.26 5.37
C HIS A 201 -43.93 -16.89 3.95
N GLY A 202 -43.73 -17.88 3.07
CA GLY A 202 -43.30 -17.70 1.67
C GLY A 202 -44.44 -17.67 0.64
N ALA A 203 -45.69 -17.36 1.03
CA ALA A 203 -46.83 -17.23 0.13
C ALA A 203 -47.35 -15.79 0.08
#